data_AF-A0A7G8XB52-F1
#
_entry.id   AF-A0A7G8XB52-F1
#
_cell.length_a   1.000
_cell.length_b   1.000
_cell.length_c   1.000
_cell.angle_alpha   90.00
_cell.angle_beta   90.00
_cell.angle_gamma   90.00
#
_symmetry.space_group_name_H-M   'P 1'
#
loop_
_entity.id
_entity.type
_entity.pdbx_description
1 polymer ?
#
loop_
_entity_poly.entity_id
_entity_poly.type
_entity_poly.pdbx_seq_one_letter_code
_entity_poly.pdbx_strand_id
1 'polypeptide(L)' 'MPKELIALVEKSKYDDNALLTVLNFFEPKLKHCLYQTQPHYREDLRQDLLIKLINTIKKYDVNSVPGFWDLKKIYSDQQS' A
#
# COMPACT_ATOMS: atom_id res chain seq x y z
N MET A 1 2.91 13.19 10.77
CA MET A 1 2.56 11.75 10.73
C MET A 1 1.79 11.33 9.46
N PRO A 2 0.48 11.57 9.25
CA PRO A 2 -0.21 11.05 8.05
C PRO A 2 0.20 11.74 6.73
N LYS A 3 0.46 13.05 6.76
CA LYS A 3 0.91 13.81 5.58
C LYS A 3 2.30 13.38 5.08
N GLU A 4 3.18 12.98 5.99
CA GLU A 4 4.54 12.55 5.64
C GLU A 4 4.56 11.18 4.96
N LEU A 5 3.69 10.25 5.41
CA LEU A 5 3.56 8.94 4.77
C LEU A 5 2.98 9.07 3.36
N ILE A 6 1.96 9.93 3.18
CA ILE A 6 1.37 10.18 1.85
C ILE A 6 2.42 10.78 0.91
N ALA A 7 3.16 11.79 1.34
CA ALA A 7 4.23 12.40 0.55
C ALA A 7 5.34 11.38 0.23
N LEU A 8 5.67 10.48 1.17
CA LEU A 8 6.66 9.42 0.96
C LEU A 8 6.17 8.39 -0.08
N VAL A 9 4.89 8.02 -0.04
CA VAL A 9 4.26 7.12 -1.02
C VAL A 9 4.26 7.77 -2.42
N GLU A 10 3.94 9.05 -2.54
CA GLU A 10 4.05 9.76 -3.82
C GLU A 10 5.49 9.81 -4.33
N LYS A 11 6.45 10.12 -3.45
CA LYS A 11 7.87 10.17 -3.80
C LYS A 11 8.42 8.80 -4.24
N SER A 12 7.96 7.72 -3.60
CA SER A 12 8.38 6.34 -3.89
C SER A 12 8.04 5.85 -5.30
N LYS A 13 7.20 6.57 -6.05
CA LYS A 13 6.96 6.28 -7.47
C LYS A 13 8.18 6.56 -8.34
N TYR A 14 9.05 7.48 -7.92
CA TYR A 14 10.18 7.98 -8.71
C TYR A 14 11.53 7.85 -8.00
N ASP A 15 11.54 7.62 -6.68
CA ASP A 15 12.74 7.48 -5.85
C ASP A 15 12.77 6.11 -5.16
N ASP A 16 13.75 5.28 -5.55
CA ASP A 16 13.92 3.93 -5.02
C ASP A 16 14.27 3.93 -3.53
N ASN A 17 14.93 4.97 -3.01
CA ASN A 17 15.23 5.07 -1.57
C ASN A 17 13.95 5.36 -0.77
N ALA A 18 13.06 6.18 -1.32
CA ALA A 18 11.76 6.42 -0.72
C ALA A 18 10.91 5.14 -0.75
N LEU A 19 10.94 4.38 -1.85
CA LEU A 19 10.28 3.08 -1.95
C LEU A 19 10.81 2.10 -0.91
N LEU A 20 12.13 1.96 -0.78
CA LEU A 20 12.74 1.10 0.22
C LEU A 20 12.33 1.49 1.65
N THR A 21 12.24 2.79 1.93
CA THR A 21 11.77 3.29 3.22
C THR A 21 10.31 2.87 3.48
N VAL A 22 9.42 3.01 2.50
CA VAL A 22 8.03 2.54 2.62
C VAL A 22 7.97 1.03 2.87
N LEU A 23 8.73 0.24 2.10
CA LEU A 23 8.77 -1.22 2.29
C LEU A 23 9.23 -1.59 3.72
N ASN A 24 10.26 -0.93 4.23
CA ASN A 24 10.75 -1.14 5.60
C ASN A 24 9.68 -0.80 6.66
N PHE A 25 8.83 0.20 6.42
CA PHE A 25 7.70 0.50 7.31
C PHE A 25 6.66 -0.63 7.34
N PHE A 26 6.44 -1.32 6.22
CA PHE A 26 5.47 -2.42 6.13
C PHE A 26 6.03 -3.79 6.55
N GLU A 27 7.35 -3.98 6.49
CA GLU A 27 8.05 -5.21 6.86
C GLU A 27 7.64 -5.81 8.22
N PRO A 28 7.52 -5.05 9.34
CA PRO A 28 7.12 -5.64 10.63
C PRO A 28 5.71 -6.25 10.60
N LYS A 29 4.76 -5.60 9.90
CA LYS A 29 3.40 -6.15 9.74
C LYS A 29 3.41 -7.37 8.83
N LEU A 30 4.19 -7.32 7.75
CA LEU A 30 4.33 -8.43 6.82
C LEU A 30 4.86 -9.68 7.52
N LYS A 31 5.94 -9.54 8.30
CA LYS A 31 6.51 -10.63 9.11
C LYS A 31 5.50 -11.21 10.08
N HIS A 32 4.72 -10.36 10.76
CA HIS A 32 3.68 -10.83 11.67
C HIS A 32 2.64 -11.73 10.98
N CYS A 33 2.19 -11.34 9.78
CA CYS A 33 1.27 -12.16 8.98
C CYS A 33 1.92 -13.46 8.46
N LEU A 34 3.20 -13.43 8.08
CA LEU A 34 3.93 -14.61 7.61
C LEU A 34 4.10 -15.70 8.69
N TYR A 35 4.09 -15.33 9.98
CA TYR A 35 4.10 -16.34 11.04
C TYR A 35 2.82 -17.20 11.08
N GLN A 36 1.73 -16.75 10.46
CA GLN A 36 0.49 -17.51 10.33
C GLN A 36 0.54 -18.53 9.18
N THR A 37 1.63 -18.58 8.40
CA THR A 37 1.86 -19.56 7.33
C THR A 37 2.92 -20.59 7.73
N GLN A 38 2.94 -21.72 7.02
CA GLN A 38 3.91 -22.79 7.26
C GLN A 38 5.33 -22.31 6.96
N PRO A 39 6.35 -22.65 7.77
CA PRO A 39 7.69 -22.09 7.69
C PRO A 39 8.35 -22.15 6.31
N HIS A 40 8.17 -23.27 5.59
CA HIS A 40 8.76 -23.49 4.28
C HIS A 40 8.19 -22.60 3.17
N TYR A 41 6.99 -22.04 3.34
CA TYR A 41 6.41 -21.11 2.36
C TYR A 41 6.69 -19.64 2.69
N ARG A 42 7.28 -19.33 3.85
CA ARG A 42 7.34 -17.94 4.35
C ARG A 42 8.21 -17.04 3.48
N GLU A 43 9.38 -17.51 3.04
CA GLU A 43 10.29 -16.69 2.23
C GLU A 43 9.75 -16.45 0.82
N ASP A 44 9.22 -17.49 0.17
CA ASP A 44 8.58 -17.34 -1.15
C ASP A 44 7.38 -16.39 -1.07
N LEU A 45 6.50 -16.60 -0.08
CA LEU A 45 5.33 -15.75 0.12
C LEU A 45 5.72 -14.31 0.48
N ARG A 46 6.79 -14.12 1.26
CA ARG A 46 7.34 -12.79 1.57
C ARG A 46 7.74 -12.07 0.29
N GLN A 47 8.46 -12.74 -0.59
CA GLN A 47 8.91 -12.15 -1.85
C GLN A 47 7.74 -11.76 -2.75
N ASP A 48 6.75 -12.64 -2.89
CA ASP A 48 5.53 -12.37 -3.66
C ASP A 48 4.75 -11.16 -3.10
N LEU A 49 4.63 -11.07 -1.78
CA LEU A 49 3.94 -9.95 -1.14
C LEU A 49 4.70 -8.64 -1.32
N LEU A 50 6.03 -8.65 -1.25
CA LEU A 50 6.86 -7.47 -1.52
C LEU A 50 6.69 -6.99 -2.97
N ILE A 51 6.69 -7.91 -3.94
CA ILE A 51 6.45 -7.57 -5.36
C ILE A 51 5.06 -6.96 -5.54
N LYS A 52 4.03 -7.57 -4.95
CA LYS A 52 2.65 -7.02 -4.97
C LYS A 52 2.58 -5.64 -4.33
N LEU A 53 3.28 -5.42 -3.22
CA LEU A 53 3.30 -4.14 -2.52
C LEU A 53 3.96 -3.05 -3.39
N ILE A 54 5.12 -3.33 -3.99
CA ILE A 54 5.80 -2.41 -4.91
C ILE A 54 4.88 -2.03 -6.08
N ASN A 55 4.28 -3.03 -6.72
CA ASN A 55 3.36 -2.80 -7.85
C ASN A 55 2.14 -1.98 -7.45
N THR A 56 1.63 -2.20 -6.24
CA THR A 56 0.48 -1.45 -5.72
C THR A 56 0.88 0.00 -5.45
N ILE A 57 1.99 0.25 -4.76
CA ILE A 57 2.49 1.60 -4.46
C ILE A 57 2.75 2.40 -5.75
N LYS A 58 3.38 1.79 -6.76
CA LYS A 58 3.64 2.46 -8.03
C LYS A 58 2.36 2.83 -8.78
N LYS A 59 1.33 2.01 -8.68
CA LYS A 59 0.02 2.24 -9.33
C LYS A 59 -0.95 3.06 -8.49
N TYR A 60 -0.70 3.19 -7.18
CA TYR A 60 -1.63 3.83 -6.26
C TYR A 60 -1.74 5.32 -6.56
N ASP A 61 -2.92 5.78 -6.94
CA ASP A 61 -3.20 7.20 -7.06
C ASP A 61 -3.85 7.70 -5.76
N VAL A 62 -3.11 8.52 -5.02
CA VAL A 62 -3.58 9.11 -3.76
C VAL A 62 -4.81 10.00 -4.01
N ASN A 63 -4.88 10.64 -5.18
CA ASN A 63 -5.99 11.53 -5.56
C ASN A 63 -7.24 10.76 -6.01
N SER A 64 -7.12 9.46 -6.27
CA SER A 64 -8.23 8.60 -6.66
C SER A 64 -9.10 8.18 -5.46
N VAL A 65 -8.69 8.45 -4.22
CA VAL A 65 -9.50 8.10 -3.05
C VAL A 65 -10.56 9.17 -2.82
N PRO A 66 -11.85 8.89 -3.07
CA PRO A 66 -12.91 9.86 -2.85
C PRO A 66 -13.00 10.23 -1.37
N GLY A 67 -13.14 11.52 -1.07
CA GLY A 67 -13.45 11.98 0.28
C GLY A 67 -14.84 11.51 0.72
N PHE A 68 -15.17 11.71 2.00
CA PHE A 68 -16.48 11.34 2.54
C PHE A 68 -17.65 11.94 1.72
N TRP A 69 -17.51 13.19 1.28
CA TRP A 69 -18.52 13.87 0.48
C TRP A 69 -18.58 13.36 -0.97
N ASP A 70 -17.44 13.03 -1.56
CA ASP A 70 -17.36 12.43 -2.90
C ASP A 70 -18.00 11.04 -2.92
N LEU A 71 -17.73 10.23 -1.88
CA LEU A 71 -18.40 8.94 -1.67
C LEU A 71 -19.91 9.12 -1.60
N LYS A 72 -20.40 10.04 -0.76
CA LYS A 72 -21.84 10.30 -0.61
C LYS A 72 -22.48 10.66 -1.96
N LYS A 73 -21.80 11.46 -2.79
CA LYS A 73 -22.26 11.85 -4.12
C LYS A 73 -22.31 10.66 -5.09
N ILE A 74 -21.28 9.81 -5.10
CA ILE A 74 -21.25 8.59 -5.92
C ILE A 74 -22.45 7.68 -5.56
N TYR A 75 -22.75 7.51 -4.27
CA TYR A 75 -23.89 6.69 -3.84
C TYR A 75 -25.25 7.31 -4.14
N SER A 76 -25.38 8.66 -4.13
CA SER A 76 -26.62 9.31 -4.54
C SER A 76 -26.87 9.23 -6.04
N ASP A 77 -25.81 9.35 -6.84
CA ASP A 77 -25.90 9.32 -8.31
C ASP A 77 -26.17 7.89 -8.84
N GLN A 78 -25.89 6.84 -8.06
CA GLN A 78 -26.22 5.45 -8.39
C GLN A 78 -27.68 5.03 -8.07
N GLN A 79 -28.45 5.87 -7.39
CA GLN A 79 -29.86 5.61 -7.06
C GLN A 79 -30.86 6.38 -7.94
N SER A 80 -30.40 7.07 -8.98
CA SER A 80 -31.24 7.80 -9.96
C SER A 80 -31.32 7.08 -11.30
#